data_AF-A0A0C2D928-F1
#
_entry.id   AF-A0A0C2D928-F1
#
_cell.length_a   1.000
_cell.length_b   1.000
_cell.length_c   1.000
_cell.angle_alpha   90.00
_cell.angle_beta   90.00
_cell.angle_gamma   90.00
#
_symmetry.space_group_name_H-M   'P 1'
#
loop_
_entity.id
_entity.type
_entity.pdbx_description
1 polymer ?
#
loop_
_entity_poly.entity_id
_entity_poly.type
_entity_poly.pdbx_seq_one_letter_code
_entity_poly.pdbx_strand_id
1 'polypeptide(L)'
;MGEQQNTTYSLLDADDRELAAKFSIEEDNGEPCVVFESAGDTKRPRNSDYNEALKLMLQRLGRARATLTKIEVASREMMHRPADELTFVPDGYPLPLALVNVEDYMDLRKKIGGAAGKTAQRPTAKPTSSGNPTKRLRLFLSFKPGPPRDSAQLRQIIRFAPKYDAGSPKASIGEDAPRTRTKRAGPSSGGQGFEQDPRTRLAVEEYAMRQAELHYATWQAQRRHLEKGLGYDIEFSRGDERLFVEVKGTQTPGDRVMVTNNEVEFAHANSERSVLFVVTNIEVSEDLVCRGGRYWVFERWDPKARERLLSVKDYWYELPKQESAPCEVEPGPGSAGPSKA
;
A
#
# COMPACT_ATOMS: atom_id res chain seq x y z
N MET A 1 25.17 28.45 15.77
CA MET A 1 24.18 27.71 14.95
C MET A 1 24.35 26.25 15.30
N GLY A 2 23.44 25.70 16.10
CA GLY A 2 23.58 24.35 16.63
C GLY A 2 23.50 23.31 15.51
N GLU A 3 24.47 22.42 15.43
CA GLU A 3 24.36 21.16 14.71
C GLU A 3 23.10 20.43 15.22
N GLN A 4 22.02 20.46 14.44
CA GLN A 4 20.94 19.50 14.65
C GLN A 4 21.55 18.12 14.40
N GLN A 5 21.82 17.38 15.48
CA GLN A 5 22.17 15.97 15.39
C GLN A 5 20.97 15.27 14.76
N ASN A 6 21.06 15.02 13.46
CA ASN A 6 19.97 14.41 12.73
C ASN A 6 19.88 12.94 13.18
N THR A 7 18.85 12.62 13.97
CA THR A 7 18.69 11.28 14.54
C THR A 7 18.48 10.30 13.40
N THR A 8 19.32 9.27 13.34
CA THR A 8 19.23 8.22 12.32
C THR A 8 18.56 6.97 12.87
N TYR A 9 17.81 6.30 12.01
CA TYR A 9 17.02 5.11 12.28
C TYR A 9 17.39 4.01 11.29
N SER A 10 17.08 2.77 11.64
CA SER A 10 17.09 1.63 10.71
C SER A 10 15.67 1.11 10.49
N LEU A 11 15.47 0.40 9.38
CA LEU A 11 14.26 -0.39 9.15
C LEU A 11 14.38 -1.74 9.87
N LEU A 12 13.27 -2.28 10.35
CA LEU A 12 13.13 -3.69 10.68
C LEU A 12 12.53 -4.43 9.48
N ASP A 13 12.99 -5.63 9.19
CA ASP A 13 12.34 -6.51 8.20
C ASP A 13 11.08 -7.20 8.80
N ALA A 14 10.55 -8.23 8.12
CA ALA A 14 9.34 -8.93 8.54
C ALA A 14 9.56 -9.80 9.80
N ASP A 15 10.81 -10.19 10.07
CA ASP A 15 11.22 -11.02 11.20
C ASP A 15 11.76 -10.16 12.37
N ASP A 16 11.46 -8.85 12.34
CA ASP A 16 11.94 -7.86 13.30
C ASP A 16 13.46 -7.70 13.36
N ARG A 17 14.21 -8.21 12.37
CA ARG A 17 15.65 -7.99 12.27
C ARG A 17 15.91 -6.57 11.78
N GLU A 18 16.77 -5.86 12.49
CA GLU A 18 17.20 -4.52 12.11
C GLU A 18 18.12 -4.61 10.88
N LEU A 19 17.70 -4.01 9.76
CA LEU A 19 18.51 -3.90 8.56
C LEU A 19 19.65 -2.92 8.81
N ALA A 20 20.86 -3.32 8.42
CA ALA A 20 22.04 -2.49 8.37
C ALA A 20 21.90 -1.48 7.21
N ALA A 21 21.04 -0.49 7.38
CA ALA A 21 20.84 0.65 6.50
C ALA A 21 20.18 1.79 7.29
N LYS A 22 20.81 2.97 7.30
CA LYS A 22 20.36 4.10 8.10
C LYS A 22 19.57 5.12 7.28
N PHE A 23 18.55 5.72 7.89
CA PHE A 23 17.79 6.83 7.33
C PHE A 23 17.48 7.89 8.40
N SER A 24 17.18 9.12 7.99
CA SER A 24 16.60 10.16 8.83
C SER A 24 15.41 10.81 8.11
N ILE A 25 14.66 11.63 8.84
CA ILE A 25 13.55 12.41 8.29
C ILE A 25 13.87 13.89 8.54
N GLU A 26 13.80 14.66 7.48
CA GLU A 26 13.93 16.11 7.46
C GLU A 26 12.61 16.72 6.97
N GLU A 27 12.43 18.01 7.21
CA GLU A 27 11.36 18.80 6.58
C GLU A 27 12.00 19.83 5.64
N ASP A 28 11.47 19.93 4.44
CA ASP A 28 11.89 20.92 3.45
C ASP A 28 10.64 21.66 2.96
N ASN A 29 10.56 22.96 3.23
CA ASN A 29 9.41 23.80 2.83
C ASN A 29 8.03 23.26 3.27
N GLY A 30 7.97 22.56 4.40
CA GLY A 30 6.74 21.97 4.93
C GLY A 30 6.35 20.63 4.30
N GLU A 31 7.18 20.08 3.40
CA GLU A 31 7.05 18.70 2.90
C GLU A 31 8.06 17.77 3.58
N PRO A 32 7.66 16.55 3.97
CA PRO A 32 8.57 15.58 4.56
C PRO A 32 9.58 15.06 3.52
N CYS A 33 10.82 14.96 3.96
CA CYS A 33 11.94 14.44 3.18
C CYS A 33 12.57 13.26 3.94
N VAL A 34 12.71 12.11 3.29
CA VAL A 34 13.45 10.98 3.85
C VAL A 34 14.87 11.01 3.31
N VAL A 35 15.85 11.04 4.21
CA VAL A 35 17.27 10.97 3.86
C VAL A 35 17.77 9.55 4.07
N PHE A 36 18.24 8.91 3.01
CA PHE A 36 18.72 7.53 3.03
C PHE A 36 20.25 7.51 2.92
N GLU A 37 20.92 6.97 3.95
CA GLU A 37 22.38 7.06 4.06
C GLU A 37 23.10 6.12 3.07
N SER A 38 24.16 6.63 2.44
CA SER A 38 24.95 5.89 1.46
C SER A 38 25.55 4.59 1.99
N ALA A 39 25.73 3.59 1.13
CA ALA A 39 26.48 2.38 1.47
C ALA A 39 28.01 2.56 1.36
N GLY A 40 28.73 1.69 2.07
CA GLY A 40 30.17 1.54 2.00
C GLY A 40 30.58 0.49 0.98
N ASP A 41 31.86 0.48 0.66
CA ASP A 41 32.45 -0.59 -0.15
C ASP A 41 32.79 -1.81 0.71
N THR A 42 33.35 -2.84 0.08
CA THR A 42 33.75 -4.09 0.75
C THR A 42 34.89 -3.91 1.77
N LYS A 43 35.67 -2.82 1.68
CA LYS A 43 36.78 -2.53 2.60
C LYS A 43 36.30 -1.78 3.85
N ARG A 44 35.23 -1.02 3.73
CA ARG A 44 34.59 -0.27 4.81
C ARG A 44 33.08 -0.50 4.76
N PRO A 45 32.62 -1.73 5.08
CA PRO A 45 31.22 -2.08 5.00
C PRO A 45 30.41 -1.20 5.96
N ARG A 46 29.48 -0.44 5.39
CA ARG A 46 28.44 0.31 6.11
C ARG A 46 27.18 0.27 5.27
N ASN A 47 26.03 0.36 5.93
CA ASN A 47 24.73 0.23 5.29
C ASN A 47 24.68 -0.95 4.29
N SER A 48 25.12 -2.14 4.71
CA SER A 48 25.23 -3.33 3.83
C SER A 48 23.90 -3.78 3.24
N ASP A 49 22.79 -3.50 3.93
CA ASP A 49 21.44 -3.86 3.51
C ASP A 49 20.76 -2.74 2.69
N TYR A 50 21.53 -1.75 2.21
CA TYR A 50 21.03 -0.56 1.51
C TYR A 50 19.95 -0.87 0.46
N ASN A 51 20.21 -1.83 -0.43
CA ASN A 51 19.28 -2.15 -1.53
C ASN A 51 17.98 -2.78 -1.04
N GLU A 52 18.09 -3.67 -0.04
CA GLU A 52 16.95 -4.33 0.58
C GLU A 52 16.09 -3.34 1.36
N ALA A 53 16.73 -2.50 2.17
CA ALA A 53 16.11 -1.48 2.97
C ALA A 53 15.47 -0.37 2.12
N LEU A 54 16.11 0.08 1.03
CA LEU A 54 15.52 1.06 0.12
C LEU A 54 14.27 0.51 -0.58
N LYS A 55 14.31 -0.73 -1.06
CA LYS A 55 13.13 -1.41 -1.64
C LYS A 55 11.99 -1.45 -0.62
N LEU A 56 12.28 -1.91 0.60
CA LEU A 56 11.31 -2.06 1.67
C LEU A 56 10.71 -0.70 2.08
N MET A 57 11.53 0.34 2.15
CA MET A 57 11.10 1.72 2.40
C MET A 57 10.12 2.20 1.33
N LEU A 58 10.48 2.06 0.04
CA LEU A 58 9.61 2.48 -1.07
C LEU A 58 8.26 1.73 -1.04
N GLN A 59 8.29 0.43 -0.73
CA GLN A 59 7.08 -0.38 -0.58
C GLN A 59 6.20 0.09 0.59
N ARG A 60 6.80 0.42 1.75
CA ARG A 60 6.07 0.94 2.92
C ARG A 60 5.47 2.31 2.64
N LEU A 61 6.22 3.18 1.96
CA LEU A 61 5.75 4.49 1.53
C LEU A 61 4.61 4.39 0.50
N GLY A 62 4.69 3.45 -0.44
CA GLY A 62 3.61 3.15 -1.38
C GLY A 62 2.33 2.67 -0.70
N ARG A 63 2.44 1.77 0.27
CA ARG A 63 1.31 1.36 1.14
C ARG A 63 0.72 2.53 1.91
N ALA A 64 1.55 3.48 2.35
CA ALA A 64 1.11 4.72 2.99
C ALA A 64 0.59 5.79 2.00
N ARG A 65 0.44 5.45 0.71
CA ARG A 65 0.00 6.35 -0.38
C ARG A 65 0.87 7.60 -0.51
N ALA A 66 2.16 7.49 -0.23
CA ALA A 66 3.10 8.57 -0.50
C ALA A 66 3.27 8.75 -2.02
N THR A 67 3.33 10.01 -2.43
CA THR A 67 3.76 10.42 -3.76
C THR A 67 5.19 10.93 -3.65
N LEU A 68 6.11 10.32 -4.40
CA LEU A 68 7.48 10.78 -4.53
C LEU A 68 7.50 11.98 -5.49
N THR A 69 7.71 13.18 -4.96
CA THR A 69 7.65 14.43 -5.74
C THR A 69 8.99 14.78 -6.36
N LYS A 70 10.09 14.46 -5.66
CA LYS A 70 11.46 14.78 -6.07
C LYS A 70 12.45 13.78 -5.46
N ILE A 71 13.56 13.52 -6.16
CA ILE A 71 14.68 12.71 -5.67
C ILE A 71 15.98 13.47 -5.89
N GLU A 72 16.81 13.56 -4.85
CA GLU A 72 18.13 14.21 -4.92
C GLU A 72 19.26 13.29 -4.45
N VAL A 73 20.45 13.47 -5.00
CA VAL A 73 21.70 12.91 -4.46
C VAL A 73 22.30 13.88 -3.44
N ALA A 74 22.39 13.46 -2.18
CA ALA A 74 22.94 14.27 -1.09
C ALA A 74 24.34 13.80 -0.69
N SER A 75 25.38 14.16 -1.47
CA SER A 75 26.78 13.88 -1.07
C SER A 75 27.31 15.00 -0.16
N ARG A 76 28.04 14.63 0.92
CA ARG A 76 28.78 15.59 1.77
C ARG A 76 29.82 16.39 0.98
N GLU A 77 30.37 15.83 -0.10
CA GLU A 77 31.35 16.50 -0.97
C GLU A 77 30.72 17.56 -1.90
N MET A 78 29.38 17.68 -1.94
CA MET A 78 28.66 18.38 -3.01
C MET A 78 27.73 19.49 -2.51
N MET A 79 27.90 19.95 -1.26
CA MET A 79 27.10 21.05 -0.66
C MET A 79 27.24 22.42 -1.35
N HIS A 80 28.03 22.54 -2.41
CA HIS A 80 28.27 23.79 -3.14
C HIS A 80 27.73 23.77 -4.57
N ARG A 81 27.07 22.68 -5.00
CA ARG A 81 26.40 22.61 -6.30
C ARG A 81 24.95 23.07 -6.19
N PRO A 82 24.40 23.72 -7.24
CA PRO A 82 23.00 24.10 -7.26
C PRO A 82 22.08 22.87 -7.25
N ALA A 83 20.88 23.00 -6.67
CA ALA A 83 19.98 21.89 -6.36
C ALA A 83 19.46 21.13 -7.60
N ASP A 84 19.42 21.79 -8.75
CA ASP A 84 19.04 21.25 -10.04
C ASP A 84 20.05 20.19 -10.56
N GLU A 85 21.34 20.35 -10.28
CA GLU A 85 22.38 19.38 -10.64
C GLU A 85 22.36 18.09 -9.81
N LEU A 86 21.65 18.10 -8.68
CA LEU A 86 21.57 16.97 -7.74
C LEU A 86 20.27 16.17 -7.89
N THR A 87 19.30 16.71 -8.62
CA THR A 87 17.99 16.10 -8.85
C THR A 87 18.04 15.13 -10.03
N PHE A 88 17.26 14.05 -9.97
CA PHE A 88 17.12 13.13 -11.11
C PHE A 88 15.75 12.45 -11.15
N VAL A 89 15.40 11.93 -12.33
CA VAL A 89 14.19 11.13 -12.57
C VAL A 89 14.64 9.70 -12.93
N PRO A 90 14.16 8.66 -12.25
CA PRO A 90 14.50 7.28 -12.61
C PRO A 90 13.86 6.89 -13.96
N ASP A 91 14.63 6.20 -14.82
CA ASP A 91 14.15 5.77 -16.14
C ASP A 91 12.87 4.93 -16.02
N GLY A 92 11.80 5.34 -16.69
CA GLY A 92 10.49 4.65 -16.67
C GLY A 92 9.56 5.05 -15.51
N TYR A 93 10.00 5.94 -14.62
CA TYR A 93 9.23 6.37 -13.45
C TYR A 93 9.18 7.91 -13.37
N PRO A 94 8.27 8.57 -14.11
CA PRO A 94 8.14 10.01 -14.07
C PRO A 94 7.73 10.50 -12.68
N LEU A 95 8.22 11.69 -12.29
CA LEU A 95 7.82 12.36 -11.06
C LEU A 95 6.80 13.47 -11.39
N PRO A 96 5.79 13.72 -10.53
CA PRO A 96 5.53 13.04 -9.26
C PRO A 96 5.02 11.60 -9.44
N LEU A 97 5.58 10.66 -8.67
CA LEU A 97 5.24 9.23 -8.74
C LEU A 97 4.42 8.84 -7.51
N ALA A 98 3.13 8.55 -7.70
CA ALA A 98 2.32 7.92 -6.67
C ALA A 98 2.85 6.50 -6.42
N LEU A 99 3.53 6.28 -5.29
CA LEU A 99 4.23 5.01 -5.04
C LEU A 99 3.26 3.83 -4.96
N VAL A 100 1.99 4.07 -4.57
CA VAL A 100 0.93 3.05 -4.60
C VAL A 100 0.70 2.43 -5.98
N ASN A 101 1.04 3.13 -7.07
CA ASN A 101 0.88 2.65 -8.45
C ASN A 101 2.11 1.88 -8.97
N VAL A 102 3.13 1.67 -8.14
CA VAL A 102 4.34 0.94 -8.51
C VAL A 102 4.09 -0.56 -8.37
N GLU A 103 4.15 -1.28 -9.49
CA GLU A 103 3.98 -2.73 -9.54
C GLU A 103 5.23 -3.49 -9.08
N ASP A 104 6.41 -3.03 -9.53
CA ASP A 104 7.70 -3.65 -9.20
C ASP A 104 8.63 -2.68 -8.44
N TYR A 105 8.59 -2.75 -7.11
CA TYR A 105 9.50 -1.98 -6.24
C TYR A 105 10.96 -2.41 -6.35
N MET A 106 11.25 -3.64 -6.82
CA MET A 106 12.61 -4.08 -7.09
C MET A 106 13.17 -3.37 -8.31
N ASP A 107 12.40 -3.24 -9.39
CA ASP A 107 12.77 -2.50 -10.58
C ASP A 107 12.91 -1.00 -10.29
N LEU A 108 11.91 -0.37 -9.66
CA LEU A 108 12.00 1.04 -9.25
C LEU A 108 13.30 1.33 -8.48
N ARG A 109 13.64 0.48 -7.50
CA ARG A 109 14.88 0.61 -6.73
C ARG A 109 16.13 0.46 -7.61
N LYS A 110 16.15 -0.43 -8.62
CA LYS A 110 17.26 -0.51 -9.60
C LYS A 110 17.38 0.78 -10.40
N LYS A 111 16.27 1.35 -10.87
CA LYS A 111 16.26 2.57 -11.67
C LYS A 111 16.72 3.78 -10.86
N ILE A 112 16.29 3.90 -9.60
CA ILE A 112 16.77 4.93 -8.68
C ILE A 112 18.29 4.81 -8.50
N GLY A 113 18.81 3.61 -8.22
CA GLY A 113 20.25 3.40 -8.05
C GLY A 113 21.05 3.72 -9.32
N GLY A 114 20.57 3.26 -10.48
CA GLY A 114 21.21 3.53 -11.77
C GLY A 114 21.26 5.02 -12.11
N ALA A 115 20.16 5.75 -11.90
CA ALA A 115 20.10 7.19 -12.11
C ALA A 115 21.01 7.94 -11.11
N ALA A 116 20.93 7.61 -9.82
CA ALA A 116 21.79 8.19 -8.79
C ALA A 116 23.29 8.00 -9.08
N GLY A 117 23.69 6.85 -9.63
CA GLY A 117 25.06 6.57 -10.05
C GLY A 117 25.56 7.55 -11.12
N LYS A 118 24.72 7.89 -12.08
CA LYS A 118 24.98 8.83 -13.19
C LYS A 118 24.91 10.29 -12.78
N THR A 119 24.09 10.63 -11.79
CA THR A 119 23.91 12.01 -11.33
C THR A 119 25.14 12.51 -10.58
N ALA A 120 25.53 13.76 -10.88
CA ALA A 120 26.57 14.50 -10.18
C ALA A 120 27.90 13.71 -10.10
N GLN A 121 28.32 13.11 -11.21
CA GLN A 121 29.63 12.46 -11.33
C GLN A 121 30.77 13.49 -11.25
N ARG A 122 31.95 13.04 -10.80
CA ARG A 122 33.16 13.87 -10.82
C ARG A 122 33.48 14.25 -12.28
N PRO A 123 33.99 15.46 -12.55
CA PRO A 123 34.35 15.88 -13.91
C PRO A 123 35.35 14.94 -14.62
N THR A 124 36.12 14.17 -13.85
CA THR A 124 37.12 13.21 -14.31
C THR A 124 36.56 11.80 -14.56
N ALA A 125 35.26 11.57 -14.38
CA ALA A 125 34.64 10.26 -14.57
C ALA A 125 34.52 9.91 -16.06
N LYS A 126 34.82 8.64 -16.41
CA LYS A 126 34.62 8.16 -17.79
C LYS A 126 33.12 8.16 -18.12
N PRO A 127 32.72 8.58 -19.35
CA PRO A 127 31.32 8.61 -19.77
C PRO A 127 30.59 7.25 -19.68
N THR A 128 31.35 6.15 -19.70
CA THR A 128 30.85 4.77 -19.63
C THR A 128 30.76 4.20 -18.21
N SER A 129 31.12 4.98 -17.18
CA SER A 129 31.10 4.54 -15.80
C SER A 129 29.66 4.49 -15.25
N SER A 130 29.23 3.32 -14.78
CA SER A 130 27.91 3.11 -14.15
C SER A 130 27.72 3.86 -12.82
N GLY A 131 28.78 4.49 -12.28
CA GLY A 131 28.75 5.25 -11.03
C GLY A 131 28.42 4.40 -9.80
N ASN A 132 28.37 5.03 -8.63
CA ASN A 132 27.96 4.33 -7.39
C ASN A 132 26.43 4.35 -7.25
N PRO A 133 25.72 3.20 -7.29
CA PRO A 133 24.26 3.15 -7.19
C PRO A 133 23.73 3.24 -5.75
N THR A 134 24.61 3.33 -4.75
CA THR A 134 24.28 3.36 -3.32
C THR A 134 24.69 4.68 -2.66
N LYS A 135 24.59 5.79 -3.41
CA LYS A 135 24.82 7.15 -2.89
C LYS A 135 23.75 7.52 -1.86
N ARG A 136 24.02 8.56 -1.07
CA ARG A 136 23.05 9.11 -0.12
C ARG A 136 21.95 9.82 -0.88
N LEU A 137 20.70 9.53 -0.57
CA LEU A 137 19.51 10.02 -1.29
C LEU A 137 18.66 10.90 -0.39
N ARG A 138 17.96 11.87 -0.98
CA ARG A 138 16.82 12.57 -0.38
C ARG A 138 15.57 12.27 -1.21
N LEU A 139 14.53 11.77 -0.56
CA LEU A 139 13.25 11.40 -1.15
C LEU A 139 12.19 12.36 -0.62
N PHE A 140 11.67 13.22 -1.48
CA PHE A 140 10.66 14.23 -1.11
C PHE A 140 9.27 13.63 -1.31
N LEU A 141 8.41 13.78 -0.30
CA LEU A 141 7.15 13.06 -0.22
C LEU A 141 5.97 14.00 -0.06
N SER A 142 4.87 13.68 -0.73
CA SER A 142 3.56 14.29 -0.53
C SER A 142 2.50 13.22 -0.26
N PHE A 143 1.50 13.53 0.58
CA PHE A 143 0.44 12.60 1.01
C PHE A 143 -0.97 13.05 0.61
N LYS A 144 -1.10 13.87 -0.45
CA LYS A 144 -2.39 14.43 -0.89
C LYS A 144 -3.26 13.37 -1.62
N PRO A 145 -4.59 13.33 -1.40
CA PRO A 145 -5.36 14.08 -0.39
C PRO A 145 -5.21 13.47 1.02
N GLY A 146 -4.79 14.28 1.99
CA GLY A 146 -4.58 13.86 3.38
C GLY A 146 -3.74 14.87 4.17
N PRO A 147 -3.83 14.90 5.51
CA PRO A 147 -2.98 15.75 6.33
C PRO A 147 -1.50 15.35 6.17
N PRO A 148 -0.55 16.31 6.24
CA PRO A 148 0.87 15.99 6.26
C PRO A 148 1.15 14.98 7.37
N ARG A 149 1.97 13.97 7.07
CA ARG A 149 2.49 13.07 8.11
C ARG A 149 3.55 13.83 8.88
N ASP A 150 3.39 13.96 10.18
CA ASP A 150 4.50 14.40 11.02
C ASP A 150 5.67 13.40 10.92
N SER A 151 6.87 13.88 11.25
CA SER A 151 8.10 13.08 11.16
C SER A 151 8.06 11.82 12.05
N ALA A 152 7.26 11.81 13.12
CA ALA A 152 7.14 10.67 14.02
C ALA A 152 6.32 9.53 13.42
N GLN A 153 5.18 9.85 12.80
CA GLN A 153 4.35 8.90 12.06
C GLN A 153 5.10 8.35 10.86
N LEU A 154 5.76 9.22 10.09
CA LEU A 154 6.54 8.79 8.94
C LEU A 154 7.69 7.87 9.34
N ARG A 155 8.37 8.17 10.45
CA ARG A 155 9.39 7.27 11.03
C ARG A 155 8.80 5.90 11.34
N GLN A 156 7.64 5.83 11.98
CA GLN A 156 7.02 4.55 12.32
C GLN A 156 6.67 3.73 11.08
N ILE A 157 6.04 4.36 10.08
CA ILE A 157 5.69 3.74 8.79
C ILE A 157 6.92 3.14 8.11
N ILE A 158 8.05 3.85 8.15
CA ILE A 158 9.28 3.40 7.50
C ILE A 158 10.00 2.35 8.34
N ARG A 159 10.16 2.59 9.65
CA ARG A 159 10.98 1.77 10.56
C ARG A 159 10.36 0.40 10.75
N PHE A 160 9.09 0.34 11.07
CA PHE A 160 8.47 -0.91 11.49
C PHE A 160 7.79 -1.58 10.31
N ALA A 161 7.91 -2.90 10.23
CA ALA A 161 6.84 -3.66 9.58
C ALA A 161 5.55 -3.32 10.34
N PRO A 162 4.39 -3.17 9.68
CA PRO A 162 3.12 -3.08 10.41
C PRO A 162 3.04 -4.29 11.36
N LYS A 163 3.21 -4.04 12.66
CA LYS A 163 3.22 -5.08 13.69
C LYS A 163 1.81 -5.25 14.22
N TYR A 164 1.31 -6.47 14.13
CA TYR A 164 0.07 -6.92 14.76
C TYR A 164 0.44 -7.69 16.03
N ASP A 165 -0.32 -7.54 17.11
CA ASP A 165 -0.03 -8.31 18.33
C ASP A 165 -0.43 -9.79 18.14
N ALA A 166 0.30 -10.69 18.80
CA ALA A 166 0.30 -12.15 18.60
C ALA A 166 -0.98 -12.88 19.06
N GLY A 167 -2.06 -12.15 19.33
CA GLY A 167 -3.36 -12.73 19.64
C GLY A 167 -4.05 -13.19 18.36
N SER A 168 -3.78 -14.42 17.90
CA SER A 168 -4.55 -15.01 16.80
C SER A 168 -6.05 -15.01 17.16
N PRO A 169 -6.94 -14.57 16.26
CA PRO A 169 -8.37 -14.73 16.41
C PRO A 169 -8.69 -16.21 16.58
N LYS A 170 -9.72 -16.51 17.37
CA LYS A 170 -10.13 -17.90 17.60
C LYS A 170 -10.83 -18.46 16.37
N ALA A 171 -10.47 -19.69 16.02
CA ALA A 171 -11.09 -20.45 14.93
C ALA A 171 -12.55 -20.80 15.25
N SER A 172 -13.44 -20.57 14.29
CA SER A 172 -14.76 -21.19 14.25
C SER A 172 -14.97 -21.80 12.87
N ILE A 173 -15.19 -23.11 12.82
CA ILE A 173 -15.50 -23.82 11.58
C ILE A 173 -16.98 -23.55 11.26
N GLY A 174 -17.22 -22.82 10.17
CA GLY A 174 -18.55 -22.66 9.61
C GLY A 174 -18.84 -23.84 8.69
N GLU A 175 -19.29 -24.97 9.24
CA GLU A 175 -19.76 -26.07 8.41
C GLU A 175 -21.07 -25.71 7.71
N ASP A 176 -21.21 -26.25 6.52
CA ASP A 176 -22.31 -26.01 5.63
C ASP A 176 -23.63 -26.55 6.20
N ALA A 177 -24.55 -25.66 6.62
CA ALA A 177 -25.87 -26.10 7.08
C ALA A 177 -27.00 -25.07 6.82
N PRO A 178 -28.07 -25.47 6.11
CA PRO A 178 -29.31 -24.71 6.06
C PRO A 178 -30.13 -25.01 7.32
N ARG A 179 -30.61 -24.00 8.06
CA ARG A 179 -31.68 -24.23 9.04
C ARG A 179 -32.45 -22.97 9.48
N THR A 180 -33.74 -23.04 9.14
CA THR A 180 -34.92 -22.75 9.97
C THR A 180 -35.04 -21.45 10.77
N ARG A 181 -36.13 -20.76 10.40
CA ARG A 181 -36.84 -19.67 11.08
C ARG A 181 -37.08 -19.92 12.58
N THR A 182 -36.67 -18.99 13.44
CA THR A 182 -37.37 -18.65 14.69
C THR A 182 -37.11 -17.19 15.09
N LYS A 183 -38.10 -16.59 15.76
CA LYS A 183 -38.41 -15.16 15.78
C LYS A 183 -37.67 -14.34 16.86
N ARG A 184 -37.27 -13.12 16.42
CA ARG A 184 -37.28 -11.78 17.07
C ARG A 184 -36.77 -11.59 18.52
N ALA A 185 -35.77 -10.70 18.63
CA ALA A 185 -35.83 -9.45 19.40
C ALA A 185 -34.98 -8.39 18.65
N GLY A 186 -35.52 -7.19 18.40
CA GLY A 186 -34.79 -6.08 17.76
C GLY A 186 -34.21 -5.10 18.79
N PRO A 187 -33.84 -3.85 18.41
CA PRO A 187 -33.41 -3.35 17.11
C PRO A 187 -31.95 -2.89 17.16
N SER A 188 -31.17 -3.19 16.12
CA SER A 188 -30.11 -2.27 15.71
C SER A 188 -30.04 -2.32 14.19
N SER A 189 -30.76 -1.40 13.58
CA SER A 189 -30.44 -0.90 12.25
C SER A 189 -29.02 -0.34 12.29
N GLY A 190 -28.02 -1.22 12.19
CA GLY A 190 -26.61 -0.87 11.94
C GLY A 190 -26.40 -0.50 10.47
N GLY A 191 -27.35 0.27 9.93
CA GLY A 191 -27.21 1.01 8.69
C GLY A 191 -26.58 2.34 9.02
N GLN A 192 -25.28 2.33 9.34
CA GLN A 192 -24.47 3.53 9.21
C GLN A 192 -23.15 3.10 8.59
N GLY A 193 -23.18 3.07 7.26
CA GLY A 193 -21.97 3.15 6.47
C GLY A 193 -21.36 4.52 6.75
N PHE A 194 -20.45 4.57 7.70
CA PHE A 194 -19.43 5.59 7.71
C PHE A 194 -18.20 4.96 7.08
N GLU A 195 -17.83 5.54 5.96
CA GLU A 195 -16.52 5.44 5.32
C GLU A 195 -15.45 5.36 6.41
N GLN A 196 -15.00 4.14 6.71
CA GLN A 196 -13.93 3.96 7.70
C GLN A 196 -12.73 4.77 7.22
N ASP A 197 -12.05 5.44 8.15
CA ASP A 197 -10.81 6.13 7.85
C ASP A 197 -9.92 5.18 7.02
N PRO A 198 -9.41 5.61 5.84
CA PRO A 198 -8.72 4.71 4.92
C PRO A 198 -7.55 3.95 5.56
N ARG A 199 -6.94 4.50 6.62
CA ARG A 199 -5.84 3.87 7.36
C ARG A 199 -6.37 2.75 8.25
N THR A 200 -7.50 2.96 8.91
CA THR A 200 -8.21 1.94 9.70
C THR A 200 -8.66 0.78 8.81
N ARG A 201 -9.25 1.08 7.64
CA ARG A 201 -9.66 0.04 6.68
C ARG A 201 -8.47 -0.81 6.23
N LEU A 202 -7.36 -0.17 5.88
CA LEU A 202 -6.15 -0.88 5.44
C LEU A 202 -5.55 -1.75 6.56
N ALA A 203 -5.52 -1.25 7.80
CA ALA A 203 -5.03 -2.01 8.95
C ALA A 203 -5.91 -3.25 9.19
N VAL A 204 -7.22 -3.13 9.03
CA VAL A 204 -8.18 -4.23 9.13
C VAL A 204 -7.99 -5.26 8.00
N GLU A 205 -7.86 -4.81 6.75
CA GLU A 205 -7.63 -5.68 5.58
C GLU A 205 -6.33 -6.48 5.72
N GLU A 206 -5.22 -5.80 6.03
CA GLU A 206 -3.92 -6.45 6.18
C GLU A 206 -3.88 -7.38 7.40
N TYR A 207 -4.54 -7.03 8.51
CA TYR A 207 -4.70 -7.94 9.65
C TYR A 207 -5.45 -9.20 9.22
N ALA A 208 -6.59 -9.07 8.52
CA ALA A 208 -7.38 -10.22 8.07
C ALA A 208 -6.58 -11.13 7.11
N MET A 209 -5.82 -10.55 6.19
CA MET A 209 -4.92 -11.29 5.28
C MET A 209 -3.89 -12.12 6.04
N ARG A 210 -3.24 -11.52 7.05
CA ARG A 210 -2.29 -12.24 7.91
C ARG A 210 -2.94 -13.39 8.66
N GLN A 211 -4.19 -13.23 9.11
CA GLN A 211 -4.90 -14.32 9.79
C GLN A 211 -5.21 -15.48 8.85
N ALA A 212 -5.51 -15.22 7.58
CA ALA A 212 -5.63 -16.27 6.58
C ALA A 212 -4.30 -17.01 6.37
N GLU A 213 -3.18 -16.28 6.29
CA GLU A 213 -1.84 -16.88 6.16
C GLU A 213 -1.44 -17.72 7.38
N LEU A 214 -1.76 -17.26 8.59
CA LEU A 214 -1.53 -18.02 9.81
C LEU A 214 -2.41 -19.28 9.86
N HIS A 215 -3.66 -19.19 9.41
CA HIS A 215 -4.56 -20.34 9.35
C HIS A 215 -4.03 -21.42 8.40
N TYR A 216 -3.53 -21.01 7.23
CA TYR A 216 -2.94 -21.89 6.23
C TYR A 216 -1.41 -21.96 6.32
N ALA A 217 -0.81 -21.85 7.51
CA ALA A 217 0.65 -21.75 7.68
C ALA A 217 1.46 -22.93 7.11
N THR A 218 0.83 -24.10 6.90
CA THR A 218 1.48 -25.25 6.24
C THR A 218 1.47 -25.18 4.72
N TRP A 219 0.84 -24.16 4.13
CA TRP A 219 0.74 -23.90 2.70
C TRP A 219 1.66 -22.75 2.32
N GLN A 220 2.16 -22.77 1.08
CA GLN A 220 2.88 -21.64 0.52
C GLN A 220 1.87 -20.59 0.04
N ALA A 221 1.91 -19.40 0.63
CA ALA A 221 1.05 -18.29 0.32
C ALA A 221 1.63 -17.39 -0.79
N GLN A 222 0.78 -16.95 -1.71
CA GLN A 222 1.05 -15.91 -2.70
C GLN A 222 -0.06 -14.88 -2.62
N ARG A 223 0.21 -13.67 -2.11
CA ARG A 223 -0.76 -12.57 -2.11
C ARG A 223 -0.91 -12.01 -3.51
N ARG A 224 -2.14 -11.96 -4.00
CA ARG A 224 -2.53 -11.50 -5.34
C ARG A 224 -3.58 -10.38 -5.33
N HIS A 225 -4.04 -9.93 -4.15
CA HIS A 225 -5.05 -8.87 -3.94
C HIS A 225 -4.83 -7.52 -4.69
N LEU A 226 -3.64 -7.26 -5.21
CA LEU A 226 -3.36 -6.05 -6.01
C LEU A 226 -3.59 -6.26 -7.51
N GLU A 227 -3.82 -7.49 -7.95
CA GLU A 227 -4.03 -7.84 -9.35
C GLU A 227 -5.49 -7.63 -9.76
N LYS A 228 -5.69 -6.84 -10.81
CA LYS A 228 -7.03 -6.48 -11.27
C LYS A 228 -7.72 -7.68 -11.91
N GLY A 229 -8.98 -7.91 -11.52
CA GLY A 229 -9.86 -8.88 -12.18
C GLY A 229 -9.64 -10.33 -11.76
N LEU A 230 -8.79 -10.59 -10.77
CA LEU A 230 -8.43 -11.95 -10.37
C LEU A 230 -9.54 -12.67 -9.58
N GLY A 231 -10.29 -11.94 -8.75
CA GLY A 231 -11.44 -12.47 -7.99
C GLY A 231 -11.09 -13.23 -6.71
N TYR A 232 -9.85 -13.13 -6.24
CA TYR A 232 -9.39 -13.62 -4.93
C TYR A 232 -8.17 -12.82 -4.45
N ASP A 233 -7.86 -12.89 -3.15
CA ASP A 233 -6.79 -12.12 -2.51
C ASP A 233 -5.47 -12.89 -2.33
N ILE A 234 -5.55 -14.18 -2.00
CA ILE A 234 -4.37 -15.05 -1.76
C ILE A 234 -4.54 -16.39 -2.47
N GLU A 235 -3.51 -16.81 -3.19
CA GLU A 235 -3.38 -18.19 -3.65
C GLU A 235 -2.52 -18.96 -2.65
N PHE A 236 -3.07 -20.06 -2.10
CA PHE A 236 -2.31 -21.00 -1.28
C PHE A 236 -2.01 -22.26 -2.08
N SER A 237 -0.79 -22.77 -1.94
CA SER A 237 -0.31 -23.95 -2.65
C SER A 237 0.36 -24.96 -1.71
N ARG A 238 0.11 -26.25 -1.95
CA ARG A 238 0.75 -27.36 -1.24
C ARG A 238 0.91 -28.54 -2.20
N GLY A 239 2.12 -28.70 -2.75
CA GLY A 239 2.34 -29.62 -3.87
C GLY A 239 1.49 -29.21 -5.09
N ASP A 240 0.64 -30.12 -5.55
CA ASP A 240 -0.27 -29.89 -6.67
C ASP A 240 -1.62 -29.28 -6.25
N GLU A 241 -1.88 -29.19 -4.95
CA GLU A 241 -3.10 -28.57 -4.43
C GLU A 241 -3.01 -27.03 -4.51
N ARG A 242 -4.16 -26.40 -4.78
CA ARG A 242 -4.33 -24.95 -4.86
C ARG A 242 -5.64 -24.54 -4.20
N LEU A 243 -5.60 -23.46 -3.42
CA LEU A 243 -6.76 -22.77 -2.87
C LEU A 243 -6.72 -21.29 -3.28
N PHE A 244 -7.86 -20.76 -3.68
CA PHE A 244 -8.05 -19.36 -4.02
C PHE A 244 -8.88 -18.71 -2.91
N VAL A 245 -8.25 -17.87 -2.10
CA VAL A 245 -8.85 -17.35 -0.87
C VAL A 245 -9.15 -15.87 -1.04
N GLU A 246 -10.43 -15.53 -0.92
CA GLU A 246 -10.92 -14.16 -0.78
C GLU A 246 -11.02 -13.81 0.71
N VAL A 247 -10.47 -12.67 1.13
CA VAL A 247 -10.33 -12.33 2.55
C VAL A 247 -11.10 -11.06 2.89
N LYS A 248 -11.98 -11.14 3.88
CA LYS A 248 -12.75 -9.98 4.37
C LYS A 248 -12.46 -9.71 5.84
N GLY A 249 -12.14 -8.46 6.17
CA GLY A 249 -11.95 -8.00 7.55
C GLY A 249 -13.02 -7.00 7.96
N THR A 250 -13.52 -7.09 9.19
CA THR A 250 -14.41 -6.08 9.76
C THR A 250 -14.26 -5.94 11.28
N GLN A 251 -14.49 -4.72 11.77
CA GLN A 251 -14.59 -4.39 13.19
C GLN A 251 -15.98 -4.77 13.77
N THR A 252 -16.96 -5.09 12.92
CA THR A 252 -18.33 -5.45 13.32
C THR A 252 -18.50 -6.96 13.52
N PRO A 253 -19.67 -7.43 14.01
CA PRO A 253 -19.95 -8.86 14.15
C PRO A 253 -19.89 -9.68 12.85
N GLY A 254 -19.97 -9.03 11.68
CA GLY A 254 -19.82 -9.69 10.38
C GLY A 254 -21.08 -10.32 9.80
N ASP A 255 -22.27 -9.81 10.12
CA ASP A 255 -23.56 -10.34 9.61
C ASP A 255 -23.66 -10.32 8.07
N ARG A 256 -22.86 -9.48 7.41
CA ARG A 256 -22.71 -9.42 5.95
C ARG A 256 -21.32 -8.91 5.58
N VAL A 257 -20.82 -9.35 4.43
CA VAL A 257 -19.58 -8.84 3.81
C VAL A 257 -19.90 -8.30 2.41
N MET A 258 -19.10 -7.34 1.95
CA MET A 258 -19.15 -6.90 0.56
C MET A 258 -18.23 -7.77 -0.28
N VAL A 259 -18.74 -8.21 -1.42
CA VAL A 259 -17.97 -8.91 -2.45
C VAL A 259 -18.20 -8.22 -3.79
N THR A 260 -17.17 -8.21 -4.64
CA THR A 260 -17.29 -7.66 -5.99
C THR A 260 -17.90 -8.68 -6.95
N ASN A 261 -18.38 -8.22 -8.11
CA ASN A 261 -18.88 -9.14 -9.14
C ASN A 261 -17.80 -10.13 -9.57
N ASN A 262 -16.55 -9.68 -9.71
CA ASN A 262 -15.46 -10.56 -10.13
C ASN A 262 -15.16 -11.65 -9.09
N GLU A 263 -15.20 -11.32 -7.79
CA GLU A 263 -15.08 -12.32 -6.72
C GLU A 263 -16.21 -13.35 -6.78
N VAL A 264 -17.45 -12.90 -6.99
CA VAL A 264 -18.63 -13.78 -7.12
C VAL A 264 -18.50 -14.71 -8.32
N GLU A 265 -18.14 -14.19 -9.49
CA GLU A 265 -17.99 -14.97 -10.71
C GLU A 265 -16.83 -15.96 -10.61
N PHE A 266 -15.68 -15.53 -10.09
CA PHE A 266 -14.51 -16.39 -9.93
C PHE A 266 -14.80 -17.54 -8.96
N ALA A 267 -15.38 -17.24 -7.81
CA ALA A 267 -15.72 -18.22 -6.78
C ALA A 267 -16.71 -19.27 -7.31
N HIS A 268 -17.71 -18.85 -8.08
CA HIS A 268 -18.64 -19.77 -8.71
C HIS A 268 -17.95 -20.71 -9.72
N ALA A 269 -17.09 -20.16 -10.59
CA ALA A 269 -16.37 -20.94 -11.60
C ALA A 269 -15.32 -21.89 -11.00
N ASN A 270 -14.81 -21.59 -9.81
CA ASN A 270 -13.74 -22.33 -9.15
C ASN A 270 -14.17 -22.85 -7.77
N SER A 271 -15.45 -23.15 -7.58
CA SER A 271 -16.03 -23.42 -6.25
C SER A 271 -15.29 -24.52 -5.50
N GLU A 272 -14.86 -25.60 -6.15
CA GLU A 272 -14.08 -26.69 -5.54
C GLU A 272 -12.79 -26.25 -4.81
N ARG A 273 -12.21 -25.11 -5.20
CA ARG A 273 -10.95 -24.57 -4.68
C ARG A 273 -11.07 -23.16 -4.12
N SER A 274 -12.26 -22.57 -4.17
CA SER A 274 -12.50 -21.21 -3.69
C SER A 274 -12.88 -21.22 -2.22
N VAL A 275 -12.33 -20.26 -1.48
CA VAL A 275 -12.56 -20.11 -0.04
C VAL A 275 -12.85 -18.64 0.26
N LEU A 276 -13.86 -18.39 1.08
CA LEU A 276 -14.04 -17.08 1.71
C LEU A 276 -13.55 -17.14 3.16
N PHE A 277 -12.62 -16.26 3.51
CA PHE A 277 -12.06 -16.15 4.85
C PHE A 277 -12.47 -14.81 5.47
N VAL A 278 -13.30 -14.83 6.52
CA VAL A 278 -13.85 -13.61 7.13
C VAL A 278 -13.37 -13.44 8.56
N VAL A 279 -12.70 -12.33 8.86
CA VAL A 279 -12.31 -11.95 10.22
C VAL A 279 -13.24 -10.84 10.72
N THR A 280 -13.85 -11.07 11.89
CA THR A 280 -14.90 -10.23 12.48
C THR A 280 -14.48 -9.74 13.85
N ASN A 281 -15.14 -8.68 14.34
CA ASN A 281 -14.90 -8.08 15.66
C ASN A 281 -13.41 -7.72 15.87
N ILE A 282 -12.74 -7.22 14.82
CA ILE A 282 -11.37 -6.75 14.91
C ILE A 282 -11.34 -5.47 15.76
N GLU A 283 -10.51 -5.46 16.80
CA GLU A 283 -10.25 -4.26 17.59
C GLU A 283 -9.08 -3.50 16.97
N VAL A 284 -9.24 -2.19 16.76
CA VAL A 284 -8.20 -1.32 16.19
C VAL A 284 -7.87 -0.22 17.18
N SER A 285 -6.60 -0.12 17.59
CA SER A 285 -6.14 0.97 18.47
C SER A 285 -6.00 2.30 17.72
N GLU A 286 -5.81 3.40 18.45
CA GLU A 286 -5.50 4.72 17.85
C GLU A 286 -4.23 4.67 16.97
N ASP A 287 -3.22 3.90 17.39
CA ASP A 287 -2.00 3.64 16.63
C ASP A 287 -2.15 2.64 15.47
N LEU A 288 -3.38 2.28 15.09
CA LEU A 288 -3.72 1.33 14.01
C LEU A 288 -3.19 -0.10 14.24
N VAL A 289 -3.02 -0.51 15.50
CA VAL A 289 -2.68 -1.89 15.84
C VAL A 289 -3.97 -2.70 15.93
N CYS A 290 -4.14 -3.66 15.02
CA CYS A 290 -5.27 -4.58 15.03
C CYS A 290 -5.02 -5.76 15.97
N ARG A 291 -6.06 -6.17 16.71
CA ARG A 291 -6.02 -7.26 17.70
C ARG A 291 -7.33 -8.05 17.73
N GLY A 292 -7.24 -9.27 18.23
CA GLY A 292 -8.39 -10.10 18.58
C GLY A 292 -9.23 -10.52 17.37
N GLY A 293 -10.55 -10.52 17.56
CA GLY A 293 -11.53 -10.97 16.59
C GLY A 293 -11.81 -12.47 16.59
N ARG A 294 -12.65 -12.89 15.64
CA ARG A 294 -12.95 -14.29 15.30
C ARG A 294 -12.94 -14.46 13.80
N TYR A 295 -12.40 -15.57 13.31
CA TYR A 295 -12.41 -15.87 11.88
C TYR A 295 -13.34 -17.02 11.52
N TRP A 296 -13.90 -16.93 10.31
CA TRP A 296 -14.77 -17.90 9.69
C TRP A 296 -14.16 -18.32 8.35
N VAL A 297 -14.15 -19.61 8.09
CA VAL A 297 -13.68 -20.19 6.83
C VAL A 297 -14.86 -20.85 6.15
N PHE A 298 -15.19 -20.38 4.95
CA PHE A 298 -16.19 -20.99 4.09
C PHE A 298 -15.45 -21.67 2.95
N GLU A 299 -15.19 -22.96 3.12
CA GLU A 299 -14.63 -23.78 2.05
C GLU A 299 -15.66 -24.03 0.96
N ARG A 300 -15.16 -24.31 -0.25
CA ARG A 300 -15.99 -24.53 -1.43
C ARG A 300 -16.98 -23.39 -1.70
N TRP A 301 -16.52 -22.16 -1.50
CA TRP A 301 -17.37 -20.99 -1.49
C TRP A 301 -17.95 -20.74 -2.89
N ASP A 302 -19.27 -20.88 -3.01
CA ASP A 302 -20.04 -20.54 -4.20
C ASP A 302 -21.21 -19.62 -3.82
N PRO A 303 -21.06 -18.29 -3.97
CA PRO A 303 -22.11 -17.34 -3.65
C PRO A 303 -23.32 -17.47 -4.59
N LYS A 304 -23.15 -17.95 -5.83
CA LYS A 304 -24.25 -18.15 -6.80
C LYS A 304 -25.08 -19.39 -6.51
N ALA A 305 -24.47 -20.47 -6.00
CA ALA A 305 -25.22 -21.60 -5.44
C ALA A 305 -26.15 -21.18 -4.28
N ARG A 306 -25.94 -19.97 -3.72
CA ARG A 306 -26.71 -19.37 -2.63
C ARG A 306 -27.24 -17.99 -2.97
N GLU A 307 -27.70 -17.77 -4.20
CA GLU A 307 -28.19 -16.47 -4.70
C GLU A 307 -29.13 -15.73 -3.73
N ARG A 308 -29.98 -16.44 -2.97
CA ARG A 308 -30.86 -15.83 -1.95
C ARG A 308 -30.14 -15.07 -0.83
N LEU A 309 -28.84 -15.31 -0.63
CA LEU A 309 -27.97 -14.65 0.34
C LEU A 309 -27.16 -13.51 -0.30
N LEU A 310 -27.17 -13.41 -1.63
CA LEU A 310 -26.49 -12.36 -2.38
C LEU A 310 -27.46 -11.20 -2.62
N SER A 311 -27.09 -10.01 -2.16
CA SER A 311 -27.85 -8.78 -2.42
C SER A 311 -26.98 -7.81 -3.18
N VAL A 312 -27.47 -7.31 -4.32
CA VAL A 312 -26.76 -6.31 -5.10
C VAL A 312 -26.71 -5.00 -4.31
N LYS A 313 -25.51 -4.46 -4.14
CA LYS A 313 -25.29 -3.21 -3.39
C LYS A 313 -25.19 -1.99 -4.31
N ASP A 314 -24.43 -2.11 -5.40
CA ASP A 314 -24.08 -1.01 -6.30
C ASP A 314 -24.29 -1.43 -7.77
N TYR A 315 -24.52 -0.45 -8.65
CA TYR A 315 -24.65 -0.64 -10.09
C TYR A 315 -23.73 0.32 -10.84
N TRP A 316 -23.08 -0.18 -11.90
CA TRP A 316 -22.41 0.66 -12.89
C TRP A 316 -23.33 0.82 -14.10
N TYR A 317 -23.54 2.06 -14.56
CA TYR A 317 -24.27 2.36 -15.77
C TYR A 317 -23.31 2.86 -16.84
N GLU A 318 -23.17 2.10 -17.93
CA GLU A 318 -22.42 2.54 -19.09
C GLU A 318 -23.26 3.56 -19.87
N LEU A 319 -22.72 4.77 -20.03
CA LEU A 319 -23.37 5.78 -20.87
C LEU A 319 -23.34 5.29 -22.33
N PRO A 320 -24.46 5.37 -23.07
CA PRO A 320 -24.45 5.07 -24.49
C PRO A 320 -23.44 5.96 -25.20
N LYS A 321 -22.65 5.38 -26.11
CA LYS A 321 -21.78 6.15 -27.00
C LYS A 321 -22.65 7.11 -27.80
N GLN A 322 -22.66 8.40 -27.46
CA GLN A 322 -23.43 9.39 -28.20
C GLN A 322 -22.91 9.47 -29.65
N GLU A 323 -23.80 9.33 -30.63
CA GLU A 323 -23.59 9.81 -32.00
C GLU A 323 -23.86 11.33 -32.13
N SER A 324 -24.11 12.03 -31.03
CA SER A 324 -24.35 13.47 -31.01
C SER A 324 -23.13 14.21 -30.48
N ALA A 325 -22.73 15.24 -31.23
CA ALA A 325 -21.62 16.13 -30.89
C ALA A 325 -21.83 16.77 -29.49
N PRO A 326 -20.74 17.01 -28.74
CA PRO A 326 -20.83 17.72 -27.47
C PRO A 326 -21.48 19.09 -27.69
N CYS A 327 -22.50 19.39 -26.89
CA CYS A 327 -23.09 20.72 -26.86
C CYS A 327 -22.11 21.62 -26.12
N GLU A 328 -21.34 22.43 -26.85
CA GLU A 328 -20.46 23.42 -26.26
C GLU A 328 -21.31 24.43 -25.48
N VAL A 329 -20.95 24.66 -24.23
CA VAL A 329 -21.56 25.70 -23.40
C VAL A 329 -20.93 27.01 -23.84
N GLU A 330 -21.61 27.73 -24.74
CA GLU A 330 -21.19 29.06 -25.19
C GLU A 330 -21.00 30.02 -23.98
N PRO A 331 -19.87 30.74 -23.88
CA PRO A 331 -19.68 31.75 -22.87
C PRO A 331 -20.66 32.90 -23.10
N GLY A 332 -21.52 33.18 -22.12
CA GLY A 332 -22.51 34.26 -22.19
C GLY A 332 -21.86 35.61 -22.52
N PRO A 333 -22.56 36.51 -23.25
CA PRO A 333 -21.97 37.73 -23.78
C PRO A 333 -21.45 38.63 -22.65
N GLY A 334 -20.13 38.78 -22.61
CA GLY A 334 -19.43 39.69 -21.71
C GLY A 334 -19.87 41.14 -21.95
N SER A 335 -20.30 41.79 -20.87
CA SER A 335 -20.65 43.21 -20.84
C SER A 335 -19.47 44.09 -21.23
N ALA A 336 -19.53 44.69 -22.42
CA ALA A 336 -18.65 45.79 -22.80
C ALA A 336 -19.01 47.02 -21.94
N GLY A 337 -18.13 47.38 -21.00
CA GLY A 337 -18.17 48.66 -20.29
C GLY A 337 -17.71 49.82 -21.20
N PRO A 338 -18.26 51.04 -21.04
CA PRO A 338 -18.02 52.12 -21.98
C PRO A 338 -16.63 52.72 -21.81
N SER A 339 -15.96 52.93 -22.94
CA SER A 339 -14.75 53.74 -23.06
C SER A 339 -15.06 55.19 -22.65
N LYS A 340 -14.31 55.73 -21.68
CA LYS A 340 -14.31 57.16 -21.38
C LYS A 340 -13.25 57.86 -22.23
N ALA A 341 -13.69 58.97 -22.81
CA ALA A 341 -12.93 59.98 -23.54
C ALA A 341 -11.84 60.65 -22.72
#